data_AF-A0A2A2HQJ6-F1
#
_entry.id   AF-A0A2A2HQJ6-F1
#
_cell.length_a   1.000
_cell.length_b   1.000
_cell.length_c   1.000
_cell.angle_alpha   90.00
_cell.angle_beta   90.00
_cell.angle_gamma   90.00
#
_symmetry.space_group_name_H-M   'P 1'
#
loop_
_entity.id
_entity.type
_entity.pdbx_description
1 polymer ?
#
loop_
_entity_poly.entity_id
_entity_poly.type
_entity_poly.pdbx_seq_one_letter_code
_entity_poly.pdbx_strand_id
1 'polypeptide(L)'
;MPITAYVGVPRSGKSYEVVKSVIVPAIASGRRVVSNIYGLNEQKIKDYCLKANKKLVYDNLGSLVHVENSQCLDKDFLPSMENQSTFCQVGDLVVIDEVWRVWGSDKDIPKNHRSFIAEHGHFINKETGVMSDLVVINQTVIDIPRFIKARIETTYRMQKHVSLGLSSRYRVDVFQGVKITKTNRMNYYQEKYDKAIFELYKSVEGNNPNTLKTDKRQSVFSSTKVLMLMILVPIGILVSVYFVYDYFHQYLKPESSNQSKSVNSALSMPNQVKNLSVSSPKLVLSAKWRITGELVREGKAYVILADKKGLLRLEPRSQFQFSGRFLQGEVDGQLVNYYSGGGQ
;
A
#
# COMPACT_ATOMS: atom_id res chain seq x y z
N MET A 1 -28.35 -12.42 4.84
CA MET A 1 -28.31 -11.18 5.62
C MET A 1 -27.34 -11.41 6.76
N PRO A 2 -26.30 -10.59 6.92
CA PRO A 2 -25.07 -11.22 7.35
C PRO A 2 -24.33 -10.54 8.50
N ILE A 3 -23.64 -11.42 9.20
CA ILE A 3 -22.79 -11.10 10.32
C ILE A 3 -21.60 -10.31 9.81
N THR A 4 -21.23 -9.27 10.55
CA THR A 4 -20.01 -8.52 10.30
C THR A 4 -18.93 -8.95 11.27
N ALA A 5 -17.74 -9.27 10.76
CA ALA A 5 -16.61 -9.67 11.58
C ALA A 5 -15.51 -8.60 11.59
N TYR A 6 -15.03 -8.26 12.79
CA TYR A 6 -13.89 -7.37 13.00
C TYR A 6 -12.71 -8.16 13.56
N VAL A 7 -11.63 -8.26 12.79
CA VAL A 7 -10.47 -9.07 13.15
C VAL A 7 -9.16 -8.31 13.11
N GLY A 8 -8.17 -8.76 13.87
CA GLY A 8 -6.83 -8.19 13.83
C GLY A 8 -6.03 -8.57 15.07
N VAL A 9 -4.71 -8.52 14.95
CA VAL A 9 -3.79 -8.82 16.07
C VAL A 9 -4.14 -7.98 17.32
N PRO A 10 -3.79 -8.43 18.54
CA PRO A 10 -3.98 -7.63 19.74
C PRO A 10 -3.44 -6.20 19.57
N ARG A 11 -4.20 -5.21 20.07
CA ARG A 11 -3.89 -3.77 19.95
C ARG A 11 -3.83 -3.24 18.50
N SER A 12 -4.50 -3.91 17.55
CA SER A 12 -4.66 -3.44 16.17
C SER A 12 -5.71 -2.33 15.98
N GLY A 13 -6.54 -2.07 17.00
CA GLY A 13 -7.63 -1.08 16.93
C GLY A 13 -9.00 -1.70 16.61
N LYS A 14 -9.18 -3.01 16.80
CA LYS A 14 -10.44 -3.69 16.48
C LYS A 14 -11.66 -3.18 17.26
N SER A 15 -11.59 -3.15 18.59
CA SER A 15 -12.66 -2.63 19.43
C SER A 15 -12.85 -1.11 19.22
N TYR A 16 -11.75 -0.36 18.99
CA TYR A 16 -11.81 1.06 18.61
C TYR A 16 -12.69 1.28 17.38
N GLU A 17 -12.44 0.52 16.31
CA GLU A 17 -13.16 0.66 15.04
C GLU A 17 -14.64 0.32 15.20
N VAL A 18 -14.96 -0.72 15.97
CA VAL A 18 -16.35 -1.07 16.27
C VAL A 18 -17.04 0.02 17.11
N VAL A 19 -16.36 0.58 18.11
CA VAL A 19 -16.94 1.70 18.87
C VAL A 19 -17.23 2.89 17.96
N LYS A 20 -16.26 3.30 17.14
CA LYS A 20 -16.36 4.46 16.23
C LYS A 20 -17.41 4.28 15.14
N SER A 21 -17.40 3.14 14.45
CA SER A 21 -18.10 2.96 13.18
C SER A 21 -19.39 2.14 13.30
N VAL A 22 -19.63 1.50 14.45
CA VAL A 22 -20.79 0.62 14.67
C VAL A 22 -21.60 1.08 15.88
N ILE A 23 -21.00 1.15 17.07
CA ILE A 23 -21.74 1.44 18.32
C ILE A 23 -22.21 2.89 18.38
N VAL A 24 -21.30 3.85 18.13
CA VAL A 24 -21.63 5.29 18.17
C VAL A 24 -22.74 5.63 17.17
N PRO A 25 -22.68 5.22 15.88
CA PRO A 25 -23.76 5.47 14.93
C PRO A 25 -25.09 4.82 15.33
N ALA A 26 -25.08 3.60 15.87
CA ALA A 26 -26.30 2.91 16.31
C ALA A 26 -26.99 3.63 17.47
N ILE A 27 -26.22 4.07 18.47
CA ILE A 27 -26.77 4.87 19.57
C ILE A 27 -27.25 6.24 19.06
N ALA A 28 -26.52 6.87 18.14
CA ALA A 28 -26.95 8.12 17.51
C ALA A 28 -28.27 7.99 16.72
N SER A 29 -28.59 6.79 16.22
CA SER A 29 -29.82 6.50 15.48
C SER A 29 -30.96 5.99 16.36
N GLY A 30 -30.86 6.07 17.69
CA GLY A 30 -31.92 5.60 18.60
C GLY A 30 -31.91 4.09 18.88
N ARG A 31 -30.90 3.36 18.41
CA ARG A 31 -30.87 1.89 18.50
C ARG A 31 -30.23 1.41 19.80
N ARG A 32 -30.86 0.42 20.44
CA ARG A 32 -30.28 -0.29 21.60
C ARG A 32 -29.11 -1.18 21.15
N VAL A 33 -28.00 -1.04 21.87
CA VAL A 33 -26.76 -1.79 21.62
C VAL A 33 -26.46 -2.67 22.82
N VAL A 34 -26.27 -3.97 22.60
CA VAL A 34 -25.86 -4.94 23.63
C VAL A 34 -24.44 -5.38 23.35
N SER A 35 -23.51 -5.19 24.30
CA SER A 35 -22.11 -5.53 24.08
C SER A 35 -21.32 -5.90 25.33
N ASN A 36 -20.41 -6.87 25.17
CA ASN A 36 -19.41 -7.27 26.16
C ASN A 36 -18.06 -6.56 25.99
N ILE A 37 -17.93 -5.55 25.11
CA ILE A 37 -16.69 -4.75 25.03
C ILE A 37 -16.44 -4.10 26.39
N TYR A 38 -15.24 -4.31 26.93
CA TYR A 38 -14.88 -3.83 28.25
C TYR A 38 -14.86 -2.30 28.36
N GLY A 39 -15.41 -1.80 29.45
CA GLY A 39 -15.30 -0.41 29.88
C GLY A 39 -16.00 0.61 28.98
N LEU A 40 -16.93 0.19 28.12
CA LEU A 40 -17.84 1.10 27.42
C LEU A 40 -18.58 1.99 28.42
N ASN A 41 -18.77 3.26 28.08
CA ASN A 41 -19.47 4.22 28.92
C ASN A 41 -20.61 4.89 28.14
N GLU A 42 -21.85 4.55 28.51
CA GLU A 42 -23.06 5.03 27.83
C GLU A 42 -23.14 6.57 27.82
N GLN A 43 -22.95 7.21 28.99
CA GLN A 43 -23.07 8.66 29.10
C GLN A 43 -22.07 9.37 28.19
N LYS A 44 -20.81 8.93 28.20
CA LYS A 44 -19.77 9.51 27.34
C LYS A 44 -20.08 9.32 25.86
N ILE A 45 -20.64 8.16 25.48
CA ILE A 45 -21.05 7.92 24.09
C ILE A 45 -22.19 8.86 23.71
N LYS A 46 -23.22 9.00 24.54
CA LYS A 46 -24.34 9.92 24.29
C LYS A 46 -23.86 11.38 24.19
N ASP A 47 -23.01 11.82 25.12
CA ASP A 47 -22.41 13.15 25.10
C ASP A 47 -21.58 13.37 23.83
N TYR A 48 -20.82 12.36 23.38
CA TYR A 48 -20.08 12.41 22.14
C TYR A 48 -21.01 12.56 20.93
N CYS A 49 -22.11 11.81 20.87
CA CYS A 49 -23.11 11.93 19.80
C CYS A 49 -23.73 13.33 19.74
N LEU A 50 -24.13 13.89 20.88
CA LEU A 50 -24.71 15.25 20.95
C LEU A 50 -23.71 16.34 20.55
N LYS A 51 -22.43 16.20 20.94
CA LYS A 51 -21.35 17.10 20.53
C LYS A 51 -21.07 17.02 19.03
N ALA A 52 -21.09 15.80 18.47
CA ALA A 52 -20.83 15.57 17.06
C ALA A 52 -21.98 16.05 16.15
N ASN A 53 -23.23 15.99 16.62
CA ASN A 53 -24.40 16.42 15.87
C ASN A 53 -25.42 17.15 16.75
N LYS A 54 -25.44 18.48 16.64
CA LYS A 54 -26.35 19.38 17.40
C LYS A 54 -27.85 19.16 17.13
N LYS A 55 -28.23 18.40 16.10
CA LYS A 55 -29.64 18.07 15.80
C LYS A 55 -30.16 16.89 16.63
N LEU A 56 -29.27 16.12 17.24
CA LEU A 56 -29.67 14.98 18.08
C LEU A 56 -30.21 15.49 19.42
N VAL A 57 -31.26 14.83 19.89
CA VAL A 57 -31.87 15.06 21.19
C VAL A 57 -31.58 13.84 22.06
N TYR A 58 -31.28 14.07 23.33
CA TYR A 58 -30.87 13.01 24.26
C TYR A 58 -31.90 11.86 24.32
N ASP A 59 -33.20 12.19 24.34
CA ASP A 59 -34.30 11.21 24.42
C ASP A 59 -34.45 10.35 23.16
N ASN A 60 -33.91 10.80 22.02
CA ASN A 60 -33.92 10.04 20.77
C ASN A 60 -32.68 9.15 20.60
N LEU A 61 -31.74 9.18 21.56
CA LEU A 61 -30.55 8.34 21.52
C LEU A 61 -30.86 6.94 22.04
N GLY A 62 -30.22 5.95 21.41
CA GLY A 62 -30.30 4.57 21.84
C GLY A 62 -29.64 4.35 23.19
N SER A 63 -29.91 3.20 23.79
CA SER A 63 -29.29 2.79 25.05
C SER A 63 -28.13 1.83 24.81
N LEU A 64 -27.13 1.86 25.70
CA LEU A 64 -26.08 0.85 25.74
C LEU A 64 -26.35 -0.11 26.91
N VAL A 65 -26.27 -1.41 26.64
CA VAL A 65 -26.35 -2.46 27.66
C VAL A 65 -25.05 -3.25 27.66
N HIS A 66 -24.31 -3.11 28.76
CA HIS A 66 -23.10 -3.90 28.97
C HIS A 66 -23.45 -5.29 29.51
N VAL A 67 -22.78 -6.31 29.00
CA VAL A 67 -22.98 -7.71 29.41
C VAL A 67 -21.64 -8.41 29.60
N GLU A 68 -21.58 -9.35 30.54
CA GLU A 68 -20.42 -10.22 30.72
C GLU A 68 -20.46 -11.42 29.76
N ASN A 69 -19.29 -12.02 29.51
CA ASN A 69 -19.19 -13.21 28.64
C ASN A 69 -20.06 -14.38 29.13
N SER A 70 -20.20 -14.52 30.45
CA SER A 70 -21.05 -15.52 31.11
C SER A 70 -22.53 -15.30 30.78
N GLN A 71 -23.01 -14.06 30.83
CA GLN A 71 -24.40 -13.72 30.49
C GLN A 71 -24.71 -13.97 29.01
N CYS A 72 -23.71 -13.77 28.12
CA CYS A 72 -23.85 -14.06 26.70
C CYS A 72 -24.05 -15.55 26.38
N LEU A 73 -23.79 -16.45 27.34
CA LEU A 73 -23.99 -17.89 27.22
C LEU A 73 -25.38 -18.36 27.67
N ASP A 74 -26.12 -17.52 28.39
CA ASP A 74 -27.45 -17.87 28.88
C ASP A 74 -28.38 -18.23 27.73
N LYS A 75 -29.18 -19.29 27.87
CA LYS A 75 -30.03 -19.80 26.78
C LYS A 75 -31.04 -18.78 26.25
N ASP A 76 -31.45 -17.85 27.11
CA ASP A 76 -32.40 -16.79 26.82
C ASP A 76 -31.69 -15.43 26.62
N PHE A 77 -30.41 -15.46 26.25
CA PHE A 77 -29.67 -14.24 25.91
C PHE A 77 -30.10 -13.67 24.55
N LEU A 78 -30.20 -14.51 23.52
CA LEU A 78 -30.60 -14.12 22.15
C LEU A 78 -32.01 -14.61 21.78
N PRO A 79 -32.80 -13.83 21.02
CA PRO A 79 -34.13 -14.24 20.61
C PRO A 79 -34.05 -15.34 19.56
N SER A 80 -35.03 -16.22 19.56
CA SER A 80 -35.20 -17.29 18.56
C SER A 80 -36.58 -17.23 17.93
N MET A 81 -36.79 -17.98 16.86
CA MET A 81 -38.13 -18.11 16.27
C MET A 81 -39.16 -18.71 17.24
N GLU A 82 -38.71 -19.52 18.20
CA GLU A 82 -39.55 -20.15 19.22
C GLU A 82 -39.80 -19.22 20.42
N ASN A 83 -38.82 -18.39 20.79
CA ASN A 83 -38.93 -17.44 21.90
C ASN A 83 -38.26 -16.10 21.58
N GLN A 84 -39.06 -15.05 21.39
CA GLN A 84 -38.55 -13.68 21.16
C GLN A 84 -38.43 -12.86 22.45
N SER A 85 -38.94 -13.36 23.59
CA SER A 85 -38.90 -12.67 24.88
C SER A 85 -37.64 -13.05 25.64
N THR A 86 -36.50 -12.55 25.16
CA THR A 86 -35.14 -12.81 25.66
C THR A 86 -34.46 -11.53 26.14
N PHE A 87 -33.24 -11.64 26.67
CA PHE A 87 -32.48 -10.48 27.14
C PHE A 87 -32.18 -9.47 26.03
N CYS A 88 -31.66 -9.96 24.89
CA CYS A 88 -31.56 -9.18 23.67
C CYS A 88 -32.95 -9.08 23.05
N GLN A 89 -33.33 -7.87 22.70
CA GLN A 89 -34.61 -7.54 22.12
C GLN A 89 -34.52 -7.57 20.59
N VAL A 90 -35.67 -7.76 19.97
CA VAL A 90 -35.83 -7.65 18.52
C VAL A 90 -35.48 -6.21 18.07
N GLY A 91 -34.61 -6.09 17.07
CA GLY A 91 -34.03 -4.83 16.60
C GLY A 91 -32.70 -4.43 17.27
N ASP A 92 -32.25 -5.14 18.30
CA ASP A 92 -30.97 -4.82 18.95
C ASP A 92 -29.77 -4.99 18.00
N LEU A 93 -28.76 -4.17 18.22
CA LEU A 93 -27.41 -4.41 17.70
C LEU A 93 -26.61 -5.17 18.75
N VAL A 94 -26.26 -6.43 18.45
CA VAL A 94 -25.49 -7.27 19.35
C VAL A 94 -24.02 -7.28 18.91
N VAL A 95 -23.12 -6.87 19.81
CA VAL A 95 -21.67 -6.78 19.54
C VAL A 95 -20.91 -7.65 20.53
N ILE A 96 -20.33 -8.75 20.05
CA ILE A 96 -19.58 -9.71 20.87
C ILE A 96 -18.08 -9.61 20.60
N ASP A 97 -17.33 -9.06 21.56
CA ASP A 97 -15.86 -9.06 21.59
C ASP A 97 -15.31 -10.41 22.04
N GLU A 98 -14.14 -10.75 21.50
CA GLU A 98 -13.44 -12.02 21.69
C GLU A 98 -14.42 -13.21 21.60
N VAL A 99 -15.11 -13.35 20.46
CA VAL A 99 -16.26 -14.26 20.29
C VAL A 99 -15.98 -15.70 20.74
N TRP A 100 -14.74 -16.17 20.65
CA TRP A 100 -14.30 -17.49 21.10
C TRP A 100 -14.44 -17.71 22.61
N ARG A 101 -14.51 -16.64 23.41
CA ARG A 101 -14.78 -16.68 24.86
C ARG A 101 -16.24 -16.96 25.18
N VAL A 102 -17.15 -16.60 24.28
CA VAL A 102 -18.58 -16.88 24.40
C VAL A 102 -18.88 -18.20 23.69
N TRP A 103 -18.61 -18.28 22.39
CA TRP A 103 -18.78 -19.50 21.60
C TRP A 103 -17.43 -19.99 21.12
N GLY A 104 -16.79 -20.91 21.87
CA GLY A 104 -15.47 -21.45 21.52
C GLY A 104 -15.51 -22.40 20.33
N SER A 105 -16.58 -23.17 20.21
CA SER A 105 -16.83 -24.11 19.12
C SER A 105 -18.31 -24.12 18.75
N ASP A 106 -18.65 -24.77 17.64
CA ASP A 106 -20.05 -24.94 17.24
C ASP A 106 -20.86 -25.64 18.34
N LYS A 107 -20.27 -26.59 19.08
CA LYS A 107 -20.98 -27.34 20.14
C LYS A 107 -21.39 -26.44 21.32
N ASP A 108 -20.67 -25.34 21.51
CA ASP A 108 -20.92 -24.40 22.61
C ASP A 108 -22.03 -23.38 22.27
N ILE A 109 -22.57 -23.42 21.06
CA ILE A 109 -23.65 -22.52 20.62
C ILE A 109 -25.01 -23.16 20.95
N PRO A 110 -25.80 -22.60 21.90
CA PRO A 110 -27.13 -23.08 22.22
C PRO A 110 -28.07 -23.05 21.01
N LYS A 111 -29.11 -23.91 21.01
CA LYS A 111 -30.11 -23.98 19.93
C LYS A 111 -30.75 -22.61 19.63
N ASN A 112 -31.12 -21.86 20.67
CA ASN A 112 -31.73 -20.53 20.54
C ASN A 112 -30.78 -19.55 19.83
N HIS A 113 -29.51 -19.55 20.22
CA HIS A 113 -28.51 -18.68 19.61
C HIS A 113 -28.25 -19.07 18.16
N ARG A 114 -28.32 -20.36 17.82
CA ARG A 114 -28.20 -20.82 16.43
C ARG A 114 -29.34 -20.29 15.55
N SER A 115 -30.57 -20.26 16.05
CA SER A 115 -31.71 -19.63 15.35
C SER A 115 -31.43 -18.15 15.13
N PHE A 116 -31.07 -17.41 16.18
CA PHE A 116 -30.70 -15.99 16.04
C PHE A 116 -29.59 -15.76 15.01
N ILE A 117 -28.45 -16.45 15.17
CA ILE A 117 -27.28 -16.30 14.29
C ILE A 117 -27.67 -16.57 12.84
N ALA A 118 -28.55 -17.53 12.58
CA ALA A 118 -29.02 -17.85 11.24
C ALA A 118 -30.04 -16.87 10.69
N GLU A 119 -30.87 -16.26 11.54
CA GLU A 119 -32.10 -15.58 11.14
C GLU A 119 -32.20 -14.16 11.71
N HIS A 120 -31.10 -13.58 12.20
CA HIS A 120 -31.06 -12.27 12.89
C HIS A 120 -31.79 -11.16 12.10
N GLY A 121 -31.67 -11.15 10.76
CA GLY A 121 -32.35 -10.19 9.89
C GLY A 121 -33.89 -10.30 9.84
N HIS A 122 -34.48 -11.39 10.35
CA HIS A 122 -35.93 -11.54 10.48
C HIS A 122 -36.47 -10.98 11.79
N PHE A 123 -35.61 -10.70 12.77
CA PHE A 123 -35.99 -10.08 14.03
C PHE A 123 -36.07 -8.57 13.84
N ILE A 124 -37.20 -8.10 13.31
CA ILE A 124 -37.47 -6.69 13.02
C ILE A 124 -38.34 -6.10 14.12
N ASN A 125 -37.87 -5.00 14.72
CA ASN A 125 -38.64 -4.27 15.71
C ASN A 125 -39.87 -3.64 15.01
N LYS A 126 -41.07 -3.95 15.50
CA LYS A 126 -42.33 -3.55 14.83
C LYS A 126 -42.58 -2.04 14.83
N GLU A 127 -42.03 -1.32 15.80
CA GLU A 127 -42.25 0.12 15.95
C GLU A 127 -41.25 0.91 15.12
N THR A 128 -39.97 0.52 15.15
CA THR A 128 -38.87 1.24 14.47
C THR A 128 -38.54 0.72 13.08
N GLY A 129 -38.97 -0.51 12.74
CA GLY A 129 -38.62 -1.19 11.49
C GLY A 129 -37.15 -1.65 11.41
N VAL A 130 -36.38 -1.50 12.49
CA VAL A 130 -34.96 -1.86 12.54
C VAL A 130 -34.81 -3.37 12.76
N MET A 131 -33.99 -4.03 11.94
CA MET A 131 -33.65 -5.44 12.09
C MET A 131 -32.56 -5.65 13.14
N SER A 132 -32.53 -6.82 13.79
CA SER A 132 -31.40 -7.20 14.64
C SER A 132 -30.15 -7.50 13.81
N ASP A 133 -28.99 -7.11 14.34
CA ASP A 133 -27.69 -7.33 13.71
C ASP A 133 -26.72 -7.97 14.70
N LEU A 134 -25.79 -8.76 14.17
CA LEU A 134 -24.72 -9.38 14.94
C LEU A 134 -23.35 -8.96 14.39
N VAL A 135 -22.55 -8.36 15.28
CA VAL A 135 -21.16 -8.00 15.03
C VAL A 135 -20.26 -8.81 15.95
N VAL A 136 -19.29 -9.50 15.37
CA VAL A 136 -18.34 -10.33 16.12
C VAL A 136 -16.94 -9.79 15.99
N ILE A 137 -16.20 -9.77 17.10
CA ILE A 137 -14.81 -9.32 17.13
C ILE A 137 -13.94 -10.48 17.58
N ASN A 138 -12.81 -10.69 16.91
CA ASN A 138 -11.83 -11.70 17.29
C ASN A 138 -10.42 -11.30 16.84
N GLN A 139 -9.38 -12.04 17.21
CA GLN A 139 -8.02 -11.79 16.71
C GLN A 139 -7.86 -12.26 15.26
N THR A 140 -8.41 -13.44 14.97
CA THR A 140 -8.41 -14.02 13.63
C THR A 140 -9.81 -14.52 13.28
N VAL A 141 -10.09 -14.64 11.98
CA VAL A 141 -11.35 -15.27 11.53
C VAL A 141 -11.34 -16.76 11.82
N ILE A 142 -10.16 -17.40 11.86
CA ILE A 142 -10.03 -18.85 12.04
C ILE A 142 -10.65 -19.29 13.37
N ASP A 143 -10.43 -18.49 14.41
CA ASP A 143 -10.87 -18.74 15.79
C ASP A 143 -12.38 -18.51 16.00
N ILE A 144 -13.10 -17.99 14.99
CA ILE A 144 -14.56 -17.87 15.03
C ILE A 144 -15.17 -19.25 14.75
N PRO A 145 -16.23 -19.68 15.47
CA PRO A 145 -16.95 -20.92 15.20
C PRO A 145 -17.39 -21.05 13.74
N ARG A 146 -17.38 -22.28 13.21
CA ARG A 146 -17.70 -22.55 11.80
C ARG A 146 -19.14 -22.14 11.47
N PHE A 147 -20.06 -22.34 12.41
CA PHE A 147 -21.46 -21.96 12.23
C PHE A 147 -21.66 -20.45 12.01
N ILE A 148 -20.90 -19.63 12.74
CA ILE A 148 -20.90 -18.16 12.60
C ILE A 148 -20.16 -17.77 11.31
N LYS A 149 -18.99 -18.37 11.06
CA LYS A 149 -18.18 -18.13 9.85
C LYS A 149 -18.97 -18.28 8.56
N ALA A 150 -19.82 -19.30 8.48
CA ALA A 150 -20.64 -19.56 7.29
C ALA A 150 -21.64 -18.44 6.96
N ARG A 151 -21.87 -17.50 7.89
CA ARG A 151 -22.84 -16.40 7.80
C ARG A 151 -22.21 -15.01 7.83
N ILE A 152 -20.87 -14.94 7.85
CA ILE A 152 -20.14 -13.68 7.71
C ILE A 152 -20.19 -13.26 6.23
N GLU A 153 -20.69 -12.06 5.95
CA GLU A 153 -20.60 -11.45 4.61
C GLU A 153 -19.47 -10.44 4.52
N THR A 154 -19.18 -9.72 5.59
CA THR A 154 -18.13 -8.69 5.56
C THR A 154 -17.17 -8.91 6.71
N THR A 155 -15.88 -8.96 6.37
CA THR A 155 -14.79 -8.99 7.35
C THR A 155 -13.96 -7.73 7.23
N TYR A 156 -13.88 -6.98 8.32
CA TYR A 156 -12.98 -5.85 8.51
C TYR A 156 -11.72 -6.32 9.24
N ARG A 157 -10.56 -6.27 8.58
CA ARG A 157 -9.27 -6.63 9.19
C ARG A 157 -8.47 -5.38 9.53
N MET A 158 -8.20 -5.19 10.82
CA MET A 158 -7.40 -4.11 11.36
C MET A 158 -5.91 -4.46 11.27
N GLN A 159 -5.13 -3.52 10.74
CA GLN A 159 -3.68 -3.60 10.66
C GLN A 159 -3.05 -2.35 11.27
N LYS A 160 -2.10 -2.54 12.18
CA LYS A 160 -1.31 -1.45 12.75
C LYS A 160 -0.14 -1.12 11.83
N HIS A 161 0.05 0.14 11.48
CA HIS A 161 1.22 0.62 10.72
C HIS A 161 2.47 0.70 11.61
N VAL A 162 2.87 -0.41 12.22
CA VAL A 162 4.09 -0.46 13.04
C VAL A 162 5.34 -0.21 12.19
N SER A 163 5.30 -0.62 10.91
CA SER A 163 6.45 -0.57 10.02
C SER A 163 6.91 0.82 9.59
N LEU A 164 6.03 1.82 9.61
CA LEU A 164 6.35 3.19 9.20
C LEU A 164 6.61 4.13 10.39
N GLY A 165 6.58 3.62 11.63
CA GLY A 165 6.75 4.45 12.84
C GLY A 165 5.54 5.34 13.20
N LEU A 166 4.49 5.35 12.38
CA LEU A 166 3.26 6.13 12.58
C LEU A 166 2.26 5.37 13.48
N SER A 167 2.50 5.39 14.79
CA SER A 167 1.62 4.71 15.77
C SER A 167 0.22 5.32 15.91
N SER A 168 -0.03 6.50 15.33
CA SER A 168 -1.32 7.21 15.39
C SER A 168 -2.29 6.82 14.28
N ARG A 169 -1.91 5.93 13.35
CA ARG A 169 -2.76 5.51 12.22
C ARG A 169 -2.94 3.99 12.20
N TYR A 170 -4.05 3.58 11.61
CA TYR A 170 -4.36 2.18 11.37
C TYR A 170 -4.99 2.03 9.98
N ARG A 171 -4.91 0.81 9.45
CA ARG A 171 -5.54 0.42 8.19
C ARG A 171 -6.65 -0.56 8.48
N VAL A 172 -7.75 -0.40 7.78
CA VAL A 172 -8.83 -1.38 7.72
C VAL A 172 -8.86 -1.93 6.31
N ASP A 173 -8.61 -3.24 6.17
CA ASP A 173 -8.87 -3.97 4.94
C ASP A 173 -10.27 -4.57 5.00
N VAL A 174 -11.06 -4.41 3.95
CA VAL A 174 -12.44 -4.91 3.85
C VAL A 174 -12.47 -6.10 2.89
N PHE A 175 -12.99 -7.23 3.36
CA PHE A 175 -13.12 -8.48 2.60
C PHE A 175 -14.57 -8.93 2.54
N GLN A 176 -14.94 -9.58 1.44
CA GLN A 176 -16.20 -10.29 1.34
C GLN A 176 -16.04 -11.71 1.93
N GLY A 177 -16.83 -12.01 2.96
CA GLY A 177 -16.85 -13.28 3.67
C GLY A 177 -15.60 -13.52 4.50
N VAL A 178 -15.28 -14.79 4.72
CA VAL A 178 -14.22 -15.24 5.64
C VAL A 178 -12.83 -15.37 5.01
N LYS A 179 -12.73 -15.33 3.68
CA LYS A 179 -11.45 -15.53 2.96
C LYS A 179 -10.67 -14.22 2.90
N ILE A 180 -9.65 -14.09 3.73
CA ILE A 180 -8.80 -12.90 3.81
C ILE A 180 -7.58 -13.01 2.87
N THR A 181 -7.83 -13.08 1.55
CA THR A 181 -6.78 -13.10 0.52
C THR A 181 -6.70 -11.76 -0.20
N LYS A 182 -5.53 -11.42 -0.78
CA LYS A 182 -5.37 -10.15 -1.54
C LYS A 182 -6.38 -10.02 -2.68
N THR A 183 -6.74 -11.13 -3.32
CA THR A 183 -7.72 -11.19 -4.42
C THR A 183 -9.15 -10.97 -3.97
N ASN A 184 -9.50 -11.38 -2.75
CA ASN A 184 -10.85 -11.26 -2.19
C ASN A 184 -11.04 -9.99 -1.36
N ARG A 185 -10.06 -9.07 -1.40
CA ARG A 185 -10.13 -7.79 -0.72
C ARG A 185 -10.92 -6.81 -1.58
N MET A 186 -12.07 -6.37 -1.07
CA MET A 186 -12.96 -5.44 -1.75
C MET A 186 -12.38 -4.02 -1.74
N ASN A 187 -11.95 -3.56 -0.57
CA ASN A 187 -11.39 -2.23 -0.41
C ASN A 187 -10.44 -2.17 0.79
N TYR A 188 -9.74 -1.07 0.97
CA TYR A 188 -9.06 -0.74 2.21
C TYR A 188 -9.03 0.78 2.40
N TYR A 189 -8.99 1.22 3.65
CA TYR A 189 -8.82 2.61 3.99
C TYR A 189 -7.88 2.77 5.18
N GLN A 190 -7.34 3.98 5.34
CA GLN A 190 -6.41 4.32 6.43
C GLN A 190 -6.98 5.46 7.24
N GLU A 191 -7.09 5.24 8.54
CA GLU A 191 -7.67 6.18 9.48
C GLU A 191 -6.63 6.63 10.51
N LYS A 192 -6.88 7.80 11.10
CA LYS A 192 -6.14 8.29 12.26
C LYS A 192 -6.95 7.96 13.51
N TYR A 193 -6.27 7.55 14.57
CA TYR A 193 -6.92 7.43 15.86
C TYR A 193 -7.36 8.81 16.37
N ASP A 194 -8.61 8.88 16.80
CA ASP A 194 -9.20 10.01 17.50
C ASP A 194 -9.17 9.73 19.00
N LYS A 195 -8.66 10.70 19.76
CA LYS A 195 -8.56 10.62 21.21
C LYS A 195 -9.94 10.58 21.87
N ALA A 196 -10.93 11.28 21.30
CA ALA A 196 -12.28 11.34 21.86
C ALA A 196 -12.93 9.95 21.89
N ILE A 197 -12.69 9.11 20.89
CA ILE A 197 -13.22 7.74 20.85
C ILE A 197 -12.60 6.85 21.93
N PHE A 198 -11.31 7.02 22.26
CA PHE A 198 -10.68 6.27 23.35
C PHE A 198 -11.24 6.63 24.74
N GLU A 199 -11.90 7.77 24.89
CA GLU A 199 -12.53 8.14 26.16
C GLU A 199 -13.86 7.40 26.38
N LEU A 200 -14.45 6.85 25.31
CA LEU A 200 -15.74 6.16 25.30
C LEU A 200 -15.67 4.73 25.83
N TYR A 201 -14.48 4.12 25.85
CA TYR A 201 -14.27 2.73 26.28
C TYR A 201 -12.89 2.53 26.92
N LYS A 202 -12.68 1.43 27.66
CA LYS A 202 -11.35 1.08 28.21
C LYS A 202 -10.74 -0.07 27.41
N SER A 203 -9.59 0.17 26.78
CA SER A 203 -8.94 -0.82 25.92
C SER A 203 -8.01 -1.81 26.65
N VAL A 204 -7.72 -1.59 27.93
CA VAL A 204 -6.81 -2.45 28.73
C VAL A 204 -7.27 -2.52 30.18
N GLU A 205 -7.24 -3.71 30.77
CA GLU A 205 -7.31 -3.90 32.22
C GLU A 205 -5.97 -3.49 32.85
N GLY A 206 -5.99 -2.45 33.69
CA GLY A 206 -4.81 -1.93 34.39
C GLY A 206 -4.38 -0.52 33.96
N ASN A 207 -3.89 0.26 34.93
CA ASN A 207 -3.34 1.60 34.70
C ASN A 207 -2.15 1.52 33.74
N ASN A 208 -2.33 2.01 32.49
CA ASN A 208 -1.28 2.31 31.52
C ASN A 208 -0.07 1.34 31.53
N PRO A 209 -0.23 0.09 31.08
CA PRO A 209 0.93 -0.78 30.92
C PRO A 209 1.83 -0.19 29.82
N ASN A 210 2.98 0.34 30.25
CA ASN A 210 4.05 0.77 29.37
C ASN A 210 4.50 -0.41 28.51
N THR A 211 3.98 -0.51 27.29
CA THR A 211 4.44 -1.51 26.33
C THR A 211 5.80 -1.09 25.82
N LEU A 212 6.86 -1.57 26.47
CA LEU A 212 8.19 -1.58 25.88
C LEU A 212 8.09 -2.31 24.55
N LYS A 213 8.41 -1.63 23.44
CA LYS A 213 8.48 -2.27 22.12
C LYS A 213 9.59 -3.31 22.19
N THR A 214 9.23 -4.59 22.20
CA THR A 214 10.17 -5.71 22.35
C THR A 214 11.17 -5.79 21.20
N ASP A 215 10.83 -5.29 20.00
CA ASP A 215 11.74 -5.29 18.86
C ASP A 215 11.68 -3.99 18.04
N LYS A 216 12.84 -3.33 17.89
CA LYS A 216 13.03 -2.10 17.09
C LYS A 216 13.19 -2.37 15.59
N ARG A 217 13.38 -3.64 15.17
CA ARG A 217 13.57 -4.04 13.77
C ARG A 217 12.31 -3.95 12.91
N GLN A 218 11.14 -3.81 13.53
CA GLN A 218 9.87 -3.71 12.80
C GLN A 218 9.73 -2.41 12.00
N SER A 219 10.45 -1.34 12.35
CA SER A 219 10.38 -0.06 11.63
C SER A 219 11.31 -0.06 10.41
N VAL A 220 10.79 0.22 9.22
CA VAL A 220 11.59 0.33 7.98
C VAL A 220 12.52 1.54 8.05
N PHE A 221 12.12 2.61 8.75
CA PHE A 221 12.90 3.83 8.93
C PHE A 221 13.97 3.73 10.01
N SER A 222 13.97 2.69 10.86
CA SER A 222 15.07 2.46 11.81
C SER A 222 16.27 1.75 11.19
N SER A 223 16.18 1.33 9.92
CA SER A 223 17.29 0.72 9.19
C SER A 223 18.29 1.78 8.72
N THR A 224 19.52 1.69 9.20
CA THR A 224 20.64 2.58 8.83
C THR A 224 20.86 2.64 7.31
N LYS A 225 20.57 1.55 6.59
CA LYS A 225 20.68 1.48 5.12
C LYS A 225 19.63 2.33 4.41
N VAL A 226 18.39 2.35 4.92
CA VAL A 226 17.29 3.16 4.37
C VAL A 226 17.54 4.64 4.65
N LEU A 227 18.06 4.98 5.84
CA LEU A 227 18.46 6.35 6.18
C LEU A 227 19.60 6.86 5.28
N MET A 228 20.65 6.06 5.07
CA MET A 228 21.74 6.38 4.15
C MET A 228 21.23 6.65 2.73
N LEU A 229 20.35 5.78 2.20
CA LEU A 229 19.79 5.95 0.86
C LEU A 229 18.94 7.23 0.77
N MET A 230 18.14 7.54 1.79
CA MET A 230 17.33 8.78 1.83
C MET A 230 18.19 10.06 1.84
N ILE A 231 19.43 10.00 2.32
CA ILE A 231 20.36 11.13 2.29
C ILE A 231 21.14 11.18 0.96
N LEU A 232 21.61 10.02 0.48
CA LEU A 232 22.50 9.95 -0.68
C LEU A 232 21.77 10.26 -2.00
N VAL A 233 20.50 9.87 -2.15
CA VAL A 233 19.70 10.17 -3.34
C VAL A 233 19.51 11.69 -3.57
N PRO A 234 19.03 12.50 -2.61
CA PRO A 234 18.91 13.93 -2.81
C PRO A 234 20.25 14.63 -2.99
N ILE A 235 21.32 14.18 -2.31
CA ILE A 235 22.68 14.69 -2.56
C ILE A 235 23.11 14.41 -4.00
N GLY A 236 22.90 13.18 -4.50
CA GLY A 236 23.20 12.83 -5.89
C GLY A 236 22.42 13.67 -6.90
N ILE A 237 21.15 13.96 -6.61
CA ILE A 237 20.32 14.87 -7.44
C ILE A 237 20.91 16.29 -7.43
N LEU A 238 21.26 16.84 -6.26
CA LEU A 238 21.84 18.18 -6.15
C LEU A 238 23.19 18.29 -6.87
N VAL A 239 24.05 17.29 -6.72
CA VAL A 239 25.34 17.22 -7.43
C VAL A 239 25.11 17.14 -8.95
N SER A 240 24.17 16.32 -9.40
CA SER A 240 23.80 16.23 -10.82
C SER A 240 23.30 17.57 -11.38
N VAL A 241 22.40 18.24 -10.66
CA VAL A 241 21.90 19.58 -11.03
C VAL A 241 23.03 20.61 -11.09
N TYR A 242 23.96 20.56 -10.14
CA TYR A 242 25.14 21.43 -10.14
C TYR A 242 26.02 21.22 -11.38
N PHE A 243 26.32 19.97 -11.75
CA PHE A 243 27.12 19.67 -12.95
C PHE A 243 26.43 20.11 -14.24
N VAL A 244 25.11 19.94 -14.33
CA VAL A 244 24.34 20.43 -15.48
C VAL A 244 24.41 21.96 -15.53
N TYR A 245 24.20 22.65 -14.40
CA TYR A 245 24.28 24.11 -14.33
C TYR A 245 25.65 24.66 -14.74
N ASP A 246 26.73 24.05 -14.23
CA ASP A 246 28.12 24.41 -14.55
C ASP A 246 28.43 24.18 -16.03
N TYR A 247 28.03 23.03 -16.59
CA TYR A 247 28.20 22.73 -18.01
C TYR A 247 27.56 23.79 -18.91
N PHE A 248 26.33 24.21 -18.62
CA PHE A 248 25.67 25.27 -19.39
C PHE A 248 26.29 26.66 -19.15
N HIS A 249 26.82 26.95 -17.97
CA HIS A 249 27.53 28.21 -17.69
C HIS A 249 28.88 28.31 -18.39
N GLN A 250 29.56 27.19 -18.62
CA GLN A 250 30.80 27.14 -19.40
C GLN A 250 30.54 27.35 -20.91
N TYR A 251 29.43 26.82 -21.44
CA TYR A 251 29.03 27.00 -22.85
C TYR A 251 28.48 28.40 -23.18
N LEU A 252 27.96 29.13 -22.19
CA LEU A 252 27.41 30.48 -22.36
C LEU A 252 28.42 31.60 -22.12
N LYS A 253 29.67 31.29 -21.78
CA LYS A 253 30.75 32.29 -21.76
C LYS A 253 31.24 32.51 -23.20
N PRO A 254 31.00 33.68 -23.82
CA PRO A 254 31.67 34.00 -25.07
C PRO A 254 33.18 34.02 -24.83
N GLU A 255 33.93 33.30 -25.67
CA GLU A 255 35.40 33.37 -25.66
C GLU A 255 35.82 34.84 -25.73
N SER A 256 36.31 35.35 -24.60
CA SER A 256 37.05 36.60 -24.60
C SER A 256 38.38 36.29 -25.28
N SER A 257 38.55 36.87 -26.46
CA SER A 257 39.74 36.79 -27.30
C SER A 257 41.00 37.08 -26.47
N ASN A 258 41.79 36.04 -26.20
CA ASN A 258 43.14 36.24 -25.69
C ASN A 258 44.00 36.78 -26.83
N GLN A 259 44.27 38.08 -26.75
CA GLN A 259 45.22 38.81 -27.57
C GLN A 259 46.61 38.15 -27.54
N SER A 260 47.17 38.07 -28.73
CA SER A 260 48.53 37.74 -29.09
C SER A 260 49.57 38.47 -28.23
N LYS A 261 50.49 37.72 -27.60
CA LYS A 261 51.79 38.26 -27.19
C LYS A 261 52.82 37.93 -28.26
N SER A 262 53.23 38.98 -28.97
CA SER A 262 54.40 39.08 -29.82
C SER A 262 55.67 39.06 -28.95
N VAL A 263 56.64 38.21 -29.32
CA VAL A 263 58.07 38.51 -29.17
C VAL A 263 58.77 38.03 -30.43
N ASN A 264 59.31 38.99 -31.19
CA ASN A 264 60.13 38.77 -32.37
C ASN A 264 61.54 38.27 -31.99
N SER A 265 62.09 37.36 -32.79
CA SER A 265 63.53 37.21 -33.03
C SER A 265 63.72 36.66 -34.44
N ALA A 266 64.32 37.48 -35.30
CA ALA A 266 64.49 37.25 -36.73
C ALA A 266 65.75 36.42 -37.06
N LEU A 267 65.71 35.65 -38.15
CA LEU A 267 66.54 35.85 -39.37
C LEU A 267 66.27 34.79 -40.47
N SER A 268 66.03 35.31 -41.67
CA SER A 268 65.84 34.79 -43.05
C SER A 268 66.86 33.71 -43.50
N MET A 269 66.70 32.77 -44.46
CA MET A 269 65.88 32.48 -45.68
C MET A 269 66.31 31.04 -46.16
N PRO A 270 65.83 30.40 -47.28
CA PRO A 270 64.63 30.58 -48.11
C PRO A 270 63.82 29.28 -48.35
N ASN A 271 62.53 29.46 -48.64
CA ASN A 271 61.69 28.74 -49.59
C ASN A 271 62.01 27.27 -49.97
N GLN A 272 61.28 26.32 -49.38
CA GLN A 272 60.76 25.15 -50.11
C GLN A 272 59.35 24.84 -49.61
N VAL A 273 58.36 25.22 -50.41
CA VAL A 273 56.96 24.81 -50.25
C VAL A 273 56.90 23.30 -50.51
N LYS A 274 56.79 22.50 -49.47
CA LYS A 274 56.16 21.18 -49.53
C LYS A 274 54.83 21.27 -48.80
N ASN A 275 53.78 21.53 -49.57
CA ASN A 275 52.40 21.32 -49.14
C ASN A 275 52.24 19.84 -48.79
N LEU A 276 52.34 19.50 -47.51
CA LEU A 276 51.73 18.28 -46.97
C LEU A 276 50.35 18.68 -46.48
N SER A 277 49.39 18.62 -47.41
CA SER A 277 47.97 18.60 -47.07
C SER A 277 47.71 17.35 -46.23
N VAL A 278 47.62 17.48 -44.91
CA VAL A 278 46.98 16.48 -44.08
C VAL A 278 45.47 16.64 -44.31
N SER A 279 44.98 15.93 -45.32
CA SER A 279 43.56 15.69 -45.50
C SER A 279 43.09 14.88 -44.29
N SER A 280 42.36 15.50 -43.37
CA SER A 280 41.45 14.78 -42.49
C SER A 280 40.48 13.99 -43.38
N PRO A 281 40.44 12.65 -43.36
CA PRO A 281 39.49 11.93 -44.19
C PRO A 281 38.08 12.29 -43.70
N LYS A 282 37.29 12.93 -44.56
CA LYS A 282 35.84 12.99 -44.39
C LYS A 282 35.36 11.54 -44.27
N LEU A 283 34.78 11.17 -43.13
CA LEU A 283 34.20 9.83 -42.93
C LEU A 283 33.08 9.63 -43.96
N VAL A 284 33.38 8.90 -45.04
CA VAL A 284 32.40 8.54 -46.06
C VAL A 284 31.61 7.34 -45.55
N LEU A 285 30.29 7.53 -45.40
CA LEU A 285 29.36 6.46 -45.05
C LEU A 285 29.38 5.40 -46.17
N SER A 286 29.38 4.11 -45.81
CA SER A 286 29.41 3.06 -46.82
C SER A 286 28.16 3.09 -47.69
N ALA A 287 28.34 3.07 -49.01
CA ALA A 287 27.23 2.97 -49.97
C ALA A 287 26.79 1.52 -50.22
N LYS A 288 27.59 0.54 -49.77
CA LYS A 288 27.41 -0.89 -50.08
C LYS A 288 26.89 -1.69 -48.89
N TRP A 289 27.49 -1.52 -47.72
CA TRP A 289 27.21 -2.36 -46.55
C TRP A 289 26.35 -1.64 -45.53
N ARG A 290 25.41 -2.37 -44.92
CA ARG A 290 24.63 -1.92 -43.76
C ARG A 290 24.63 -2.98 -42.67
N ILE A 291 24.58 -2.55 -41.41
CA ILE A 291 24.42 -3.47 -40.29
C ILE A 291 22.98 -3.96 -40.25
N THR A 292 22.78 -5.29 -40.19
CA THR A 292 21.45 -5.92 -40.07
C THR A 292 21.22 -6.55 -38.71
N GLY A 293 22.26 -6.92 -37.98
CA GLY A 293 22.13 -7.52 -36.64
C GLY A 293 23.45 -7.93 -36.03
N GLU A 294 23.39 -8.48 -34.83
CA GLU A 294 24.53 -9.07 -34.11
C GLU A 294 24.25 -10.56 -33.87
N LEU A 295 25.27 -11.40 -34.00
CA LEU A 295 25.19 -12.85 -33.77
C LEU A 295 26.22 -13.25 -32.73
N VAL A 296 25.79 -14.03 -31.73
CA VAL A 296 26.70 -14.65 -30.77
C VAL A 296 26.61 -16.16 -30.92
N ARG A 297 27.74 -16.82 -31.23
CA ARG A 297 27.83 -18.28 -31.33
C ARG A 297 29.13 -18.74 -30.70
N GLU A 298 29.04 -19.74 -29.81
CA GLU A 298 30.20 -20.37 -29.15
C GLU A 298 31.15 -19.35 -28.48
N GLY A 299 30.56 -18.34 -27.82
CA GLY A 299 31.32 -17.30 -27.11
C GLY A 299 31.99 -16.24 -28.00
N LYS A 300 31.82 -16.30 -29.32
CA LYS A 300 32.30 -15.30 -30.28
C LYS A 300 31.14 -14.44 -30.78
N ALA A 301 31.32 -13.13 -30.74
CA ALA A 301 30.35 -12.14 -31.19
C ALA A 301 30.72 -11.58 -32.57
N TYR A 302 29.75 -11.50 -33.46
CA TYR A 302 29.87 -11.01 -34.83
C TYR A 302 28.80 -9.97 -35.14
N VAL A 303 29.17 -9.02 -36.01
CA VAL A 303 28.23 -8.08 -36.62
C VAL A 303 27.90 -8.59 -38.01
N ILE A 304 26.60 -8.68 -38.31
CA ILE A 304 26.10 -9.10 -39.61
C ILE A 304 25.94 -7.86 -40.49
N LEU A 305 26.63 -7.86 -41.62
CA LEU A 305 26.52 -6.87 -42.67
C LEU A 305 25.74 -7.46 -43.84
N ALA A 306 24.86 -6.67 -44.44
CA ALA A 306 24.19 -7.02 -45.69
C ALA A 306 24.46 -5.98 -46.75
N ASP A 307 24.59 -6.41 -48.00
CA ASP A 307 24.57 -5.53 -49.15
C ASP A 307 23.15 -5.41 -49.76
N LYS A 308 23.00 -4.58 -50.79
CA LYS A 308 21.73 -4.38 -51.51
C LYS A 308 21.21 -5.64 -52.22
N LYS A 309 22.07 -6.60 -52.52
CA LYS A 309 21.73 -7.86 -53.20
C LYS A 309 21.39 -8.98 -52.20
N GLY A 310 21.43 -8.70 -50.90
CA GLY A 310 21.14 -9.66 -49.83
C GLY A 310 22.34 -10.54 -49.46
N LEU A 311 23.54 -10.23 -49.95
CA LEU A 311 24.74 -10.97 -49.59
C LEU A 311 25.16 -10.60 -48.16
N LEU A 312 25.38 -11.62 -47.33
CA LEU A 312 25.72 -11.46 -45.92
C LEU A 312 27.23 -11.60 -45.71
N ARG A 313 27.80 -10.72 -44.89
CA ARG A 313 29.19 -10.76 -44.43
C ARG A 313 29.21 -10.65 -42.91
N LEU A 314 30.03 -11.48 -42.26
CA LEU A 314 30.20 -11.48 -40.80
C LEU A 314 31.55 -10.83 -40.47
N GLU A 315 31.53 -9.83 -39.61
CA GLU A 315 32.76 -9.21 -39.10
C GLU A 315 32.84 -9.33 -37.57
N PRO A 316 34.04 -9.50 -36.99
CA PRO A 316 34.20 -9.60 -35.54
C PRO A 316 33.67 -8.36 -34.82
N ARG A 317 32.90 -8.56 -33.74
CA ARG A 317 32.30 -7.45 -32.97
C ARG A 317 33.34 -6.48 -32.37
N SER A 318 34.58 -6.93 -32.19
CA SER A 318 35.70 -6.12 -31.69
C SER A 318 36.13 -5.00 -32.63
N GLN A 319 35.78 -5.08 -33.92
CA GLN A 319 36.07 -4.03 -34.91
C GLN A 319 35.03 -2.91 -34.92
N PHE A 320 33.96 -3.04 -34.14
CA PHE A 320 32.85 -2.09 -34.07
C PHE A 320 32.82 -1.38 -32.72
N GLN A 321 32.55 -0.08 -32.77
CA GLN A 321 32.43 0.79 -31.63
C GLN A 321 30.96 1.05 -31.29
N PHE A 322 30.69 1.43 -30.03
CA PHE A 322 29.35 1.66 -29.48
C PHE A 322 28.47 0.41 -29.45
N SER A 323 27.17 0.55 -29.14
CA SER A 323 26.22 -0.54 -28.97
C SER A 323 24.80 -0.13 -29.39
N GLY A 324 23.93 -1.11 -29.65
CA GLY A 324 22.56 -0.83 -30.09
C GLY A 324 22.54 -0.08 -31.42
N ARG A 325 21.58 0.83 -31.63
CA ARG A 325 21.44 1.56 -32.92
C ARG A 325 22.61 2.48 -33.28
N PHE A 326 23.51 2.74 -32.33
CA PHE A 326 24.72 3.54 -32.55
C PHE A 326 25.94 2.70 -32.97
N LEU A 327 25.79 1.38 -33.09
CA LEU A 327 26.87 0.51 -33.54
C LEU A 327 27.41 0.98 -34.91
N GLN A 328 28.72 1.20 -34.97
CA GLN A 328 29.41 1.56 -36.20
C GLN A 328 30.81 0.95 -36.24
N GLY A 329 31.29 0.64 -37.43
CA GLY A 329 32.64 0.11 -37.65
C GLY A 329 33.17 0.53 -39.00
N GLU A 330 34.48 0.40 -39.18
CA GLU A 330 35.11 0.65 -40.47
C GLU A 330 35.27 -0.67 -41.22
N VAL A 331 34.69 -0.75 -42.41
CA VAL A 331 34.75 -1.94 -43.28
C VAL A 331 35.13 -1.48 -44.66
N ASP A 332 36.20 -2.06 -45.23
CA ASP A 332 36.74 -1.70 -46.54
C ASP A 332 37.06 -0.18 -46.66
N GLY A 333 37.50 0.46 -45.56
CA GLY A 333 37.83 1.90 -45.51
C GLY A 333 36.62 2.84 -45.46
N GLN A 334 35.41 2.31 -45.25
CA GLN A 334 34.17 3.06 -45.19
C GLN A 334 33.47 2.86 -43.85
N LEU A 335 32.76 3.90 -43.37
CA LEU A 335 32.00 3.81 -42.12
C LEU A 335 30.69 3.06 -42.36
N VAL A 336 30.49 1.94 -41.66
CA VAL A 336 29.30 1.09 -41.75
C VAL A 336 28.51 1.16 -40.45
N ASN A 337 27.21 1.47 -40.54
CA ASN A 337 26.27 1.48 -39.42
C ASN A 337 24.88 0.97 -39.87
N TYR A 338 23.86 1.07 -39.01
CA TYR A 338 22.49 0.67 -39.36
C TYR A 338 21.82 1.52 -40.45
N TYR A 339 22.38 2.71 -40.72
CA TYR A 339 21.84 3.71 -41.65
C TYR A 339 22.69 3.84 -42.92
N SER A 340 23.77 3.07 -43.04
CA SER A 340 24.61 2.98 -44.23
C SER A 340 24.04 1.99 -45.25
N GLY A 341 24.71 1.82 -46.38
CA GLY A 341 24.26 0.94 -47.47
C GLY A 341 23.25 1.61 -48.42
N GLY A 342 23.05 2.92 -48.31
CA GLY A 342 22.30 3.79 -49.22
C GLY A 342 20.91 3.26 -49.62
N GLY A 343 19.87 3.65 -48.90
CA GLY A 343 18.48 3.31 -49.25
C GLY A 343 18.08 3.83 -50.62
N GLN A 344 17.60 2.93 -51.48
CA GLN A 344 16.34 3.13 -52.20
C GLN A 344 15.36 2.10 -51.65
#